data_AF-A0A857MMX7-F1
#
_entry.id   AF-A0A857MMX7-F1
#
_cell.length_a   1.000
_cell.length_b   1.000
_cell.length_c   1.000
_cell.angle_alpha   90.00
_cell.angle_beta   90.00
_cell.angle_gamma   90.00
#
_symmetry.space_group_name_H-M   'P 1'
#
loop_
_entity.id
_entity.type
_entity.pdbx_description
1 polymer ?
#
loop_
_entity_poly.entity_id
_entity_poly.type
_entity_poly.pdbx_seq_one_letter_code
_entity_poly.pdbx_strand_id
1 'polypeptide(L)'
;MEFLKASRRKSLLSEALHIALNAALAAAMFALVSTGSSFLALALVLVSKWRILAVRPRYWWANILANIVDLSVSVSTIVLLYLAGSSAEYGAILQVVIAVLYALWLIVVKPRSTERWIVYQAGTSLFLGAWAIMALSYTLPQIVTVLSVFVMAYGAARHVLVVREEDQPSLLAMVFGLFIAEIAWVSYHWTVAYGATVLGDLKLSQAAIIIGLVGFLAIRLYSVAVSGKSLRSVDAVAPAVFVGLVIMVLALFFSAGAGII
;
A
#
# COMPACT_ATOMS: atom_id res chain seq x y z
N MET A 1 1.87 31.48 33.28
CA MET A 1 2.00 30.30 32.39
C MET A 1 0.77 29.37 32.47
N GLU A 2 -0.46 29.90 32.55
CA GLU A 2 -1.69 29.07 32.60
C GLU A 2 -2.54 29.13 31.32
N PHE A 3 -2.36 30.15 30.47
CA PHE A 3 -3.12 30.31 29.23
C PHE A 3 -2.71 29.35 28.09
N LEU A 4 -1.63 28.59 28.24
CA LEU A 4 -1.21 27.58 27.26
C LEU A 4 -1.78 26.18 27.54
N LYS A 5 -2.50 25.97 28.64
CA LYS A 5 -3.17 24.68 28.94
C LYS A 5 -4.56 24.55 28.32
N ALA A 6 -5.21 25.66 27.95
CA ALA A 6 -6.57 25.66 27.43
C ALA A 6 -6.69 25.21 25.95
N SER A 7 -5.64 25.34 25.13
CA SER A 7 -5.70 24.93 23.71
C SER A 7 -5.47 23.44 23.45
N ARG A 8 -5.25 22.64 24.51
CA ARG A 8 -4.87 21.23 24.40
C ARG A 8 -6.04 20.24 24.41
N ARG A 9 -7.30 20.71 24.50
CA ARG A 9 -8.46 19.87 24.19
C ARG A 9 -8.72 19.99 22.70
N LYS A 10 -8.45 18.92 21.93
CA LYS A 10 -9.01 18.79 20.58
C LYS A 10 -10.52 19.04 20.70
N SER A 11 -11.05 20.03 20.00
CA SER A 11 -12.48 20.29 20.07
C SER A 11 -13.21 19.08 19.50
N LEU A 12 -14.27 18.63 20.17
CA LEU A 12 -15.11 17.51 19.70
C LEU A 12 -15.61 17.76 18.26
N LEU A 13 -15.85 19.03 17.93
CA LEU A 13 -16.20 19.47 16.57
C LEU A 13 -15.09 19.19 15.56
N SER A 14 -13.82 19.47 15.90
CA SER A 14 -12.70 19.20 15.00
C SER A 14 -12.52 17.70 14.75
N GLU A 15 -12.74 16.87 15.76
CA GLU A 15 -12.62 15.41 15.64
C GLU A 15 -13.80 14.84 14.85
N ALA A 16 -15.02 15.27 15.13
CA ALA A 16 -16.20 14.90 14.37
C ALA A 16 -16.09 15.30 12.88
N LEU A 17 -15.61 16.52 12.61
CA LEU A 17 -15.41 17.00 11.24
C LEU A 17 -14.33 16.18 10.51
N HIS A 18 -13.24 15.83 11.21
CA HIS A 18 -12.19 14.97 10.65
C HIS A 18 -12.75 13.58 10.27
N ILE A 19 -13.55 12.97 11.14
CA ILE A 19 -14.16 11.67 10.86
C ILE A 19 -15.15 11.78 9.70
N ALA A 20 -16.05 12.78 9.74
CA ALA A 20 -17.07 12.98 8.72
C ALA A 20 -16.48 13.23 7.33
N LEU A 21 -15.46 14.09 7.21
CA LEU A 21 -14.84 14.39 5.91
C LEU A 21 -14.10 13.18 5.32
N ASN A 22 -13.39 12.40 6.15
CA ASN A 22 -12.71 11.20 5.67
C ASN A 22 -13.68 10.08 5.29
N ALA A 23 -14.75 9.91 6.06
CA ALA A 23 -15.83 8.98 5.71
C ALA A 23 -16.54 9.41 4.42
N ALA A 24 -16.80 10.70 4.24
CA ALA A 24 -17.38 11.25 3.03
C ALA A 24 -16.46 11.04 1.80
N LEU A 25 -15.14 11.18 1.96
CA LEU A 25 -14.19 10.86 0.88
C LEU A 25 -14.27 9.39 0.47
N ALA A 26 -14.31 8.47 1.43
CA ALA A 26 -14.45 7.04 1.15
C ALA A 26 -15.78 6.72 0.46
N ALA A 27 -16.89 7.30 0.94
CA ALA A 27 -18.22 7.13 0.34
C ALA A 27 -18.30 7.71 -1.08
N ALA A 28 -17.68 8.87 -1.31
CA ALA A 28 -17.61 9.50 -2.64
C ALA A 28 -16.78 8.66 -3.62
N MET A 29 -15.65 8.09 -3.17
CA MET A 29 -14.87 7.16 -4.00
C MET A 29 -15.67 5.91 -4.37
N PHE A 30 -16.37 5.31 -3.41
CA PHE A 30 -17.29 4.20 -3.66
C PHE A 30 -18.33 4.57 -4.71
N ALA A 31 -19.07 5.67 -4.50
CA ALA A 31 -20.14 6.08 -5.41
C ALA A 31 -19.64 6.36 -6.84
N LEU A 32 -18.49 7.04 -6.98
CA LEU A 32 -17.90 7.33 -8.29
C LEU A 32 -17.44 6.06 -9.02
N VAL A 33 -16.83 5.11 -8.30
CA VAL A 33 -16.38 3.86 -8.94
C VAL A 33 -17.57 2.96 -9.29
N SER A 34 -18.56 2.84 -8.41
CA SER A 34 -19.78 2.04 -8.66
C SER A 34 -20.63 2.60 -9.81
N THR A 35 -20.54 3.90 -10.11
CA THR A 35 -21.19 4.52 -11.27
C THR A 35 -20.34 4.48 -12.55
N GLY A 36 -19.20 3.78 -12.54
CA GLY A 36 -18.31 3.63 -13.70
C GLY A 36 -17.33 4.79 -13.91
N SER A 37 -17.29 5.77 -13.01
CA SER A 37 -16.46 6.98 -13.13
C SER A 37 -15.12 6.87 -12.39
N SER A 38 -14.36 5.80 -12.61
CA SER A 38 -13.07 5.54 -11.92
C SER A 38 -12.05 6.67 -12.08
N PHE A 39 -12.03 7.36 -13.24
CA PHE A 39 -11.15 8.52 -13.46
C PHE A 39 -11.55 9.73 -12.61
N LEU A 40 -12.85 9.94 -12.36
CA LEU A 40 -13.30 10.99 -11.44
C LEU A 40 -12.94 10.66 -10.00
N ALA A 41 -12.98 9.37 -9.61
CA ALA A 41 -12.50 8.95 -8.30
C ALA A 41 -10.99 9.21 -8.14
N LEU A 42 -10.20 8.98 -9.18
CA LEU A 42 -8.76 9.30 -9.21
C LEU A 42 -8.54 10.82 -9.08
N ALA A 43 -9.25 11.63 -9.85
CA ALA A 43 -9.18 13.08 -9.76
C ALA A 43 -9.56 13.57 -8.35
N LEU A 44 -10.61 13.01 -7.76
CA LEU A 44 -11.04 13.33 -6.39
C LEU A 44 -9.95 13.01 -5.36
N VAL A 45 -9.28 11.86 -5.48
CA VAL A 45 -8.15 11.51 -4.60
C VAL A 45 -7.01 12.52 -4.74
N LEU A 46 -6.64 12.91 -5.95
CA LEU A 46 -5.56 13.89 -6.18
C LEU A 46 -5.94 15.26 -5.60
N VAL A 47 -7.17 15.72 -5.83
CA VAL A 47 -7.69 17.00 -5.28
C VAL A 47 -7.77 16.95 -3.76
N SER A 48 -8.16 15.83 -3.15
CA SER A 48 -8.20 15.69 -1.69
C SER A 48 -6.83 15.91 -1.03
N LYS A 49 -5.75 15.72 -1.79
CA LYS A 49 -4.37 15.92 -1.37
C LYS A 49 -3.75 17.22 -1.90
N TRP A 50 -4.55 18.22 -2.24
CA TRP A 50 -4.09 19.53 -2.74
C TRP A 50 -2.98 20.18 -1.90
N ARG A 51 -2.93 19.88 -0.58
CA ARG A 51 -1.87 20.33 0.34
C ARG A 51 -0.46 19.95 -0.09
N ILE A 52 -0.29 18.89 -0.89
CA ILE A 52 1.01 18.50 -1.46
C ILE A 52 1.58 19.61 -2.35
N LEU A 53 0.72 20.32 -3.07
CA LEU A 53 1.09 21.38 -4.02
C LEU A 53 0.93 22.79 -3.46
N ALA A 54 0.24 22.96 -2.33
CA ALA A 54 -0.01 24.23 -1.65
C ALA A 54 1.23 24.85 -0.97
N VAL A 55 2.43 24.46 -1.39
CA VAL A 55 3.73 24.93 -0.90
C VAL A 55 4.58 25.41 -2.07
N ARG A 56 5.71 26.08 -1.79
CA ARG A 56 6.62 26.55 -2.85
C ARG A 56 7.07 25.37 -3.73
N PRO A 57 7.14 25.53 -5.07
CA PRO A 57 7.48 24.43 -6.00
C PRO A 57 8.72 23.61 -5.64
N ARG A 58 9.76 24.26 -5.09
CA ARG A 58 10.97 23.58 -4.61
C ARG A 58 10.73 22.47 -3.56
N TYR A 59 9.61 22.53 -2.84
CA TYR A 59 9.26 21.56 -1.80
C TYR A 59 8.26 20.50 -2.27
N TRP A 60 7.78 20.57 -3.52
CA TRP A 60 6.80 19.60 -4.02
C TRP A 60 7.34 18.17 -3.94
N TRP A 61 8.59 17.96 -4.33
CA TRP A 61 9.20 16.64 -4.27
C TRP A 61 9.16 16.03 -2.86
N ALA A 62 9.56 16.81 -1.85
CA ALA A 62 9.52 16.38 -0.45
C ALA A 62 8.09 16.05 0.02
N ASN A 63 7.10 16.85 -0.41
CA ASN A 63 5.70 16.62 -0.04
C ASN A 63 5.08 15.42 -0.76
N ILE A 64 5.42 15.19 -2.02
CA ILE A 64 5.00 13.98 -2.76
C ILE A 64 5.56 12.75 -2.04
N LEU A 65 6.85 12.75 -1.72
CA LEU A 65 7.50 11.64 -1.01
C LEU A 65 6.92 11.41 0.39
N ALA A 66 6.49 12.46 1.09
CA ALA A 66 5.83 12.32 2.39
C ALA A 66 4.44 11.70 2.29
N ASN A 67 3.77 11.82 1.14
CA ASN A 67 2.40 11.35 0.92
C ASN A 67 2.31 10.13 -0.01
N ILE A 68 3.43 9.59 -0.48
CA ILE A 68 3.47 8.48 -1.45
C ILE A 68 2.77 7.23 -0.91
N VAL A 69 2.95 6.92 0.38
CA VAL A 69 2.32 5.77 1.05
C VAL A 69 0.80 5.89 1.02
N ASP A 70 0.29 7.08 1.34
CA ASP A 70 -1.14 7.39 1.34
C ASP A 70 -1.72 7.48 -0.08
N LEU A 71 -0.96 8.01 -1.05
CA LEU A 71 -1.32 7.99 -2.47
C LEU A 71 -1.45 6.56 -2.99
N SER A 72 -0.47 5.70 -2.70
CA SER A 72 -0.49 4.30 -3.10
C SER A 72 -1.71 3.57 -2.53
N VAL A 73 -2.06 3.75 -1.26
CA VAL A 73 -3.28 3.14 -0.68
C VAL A 73 -4.55 3.70 -1.34
N SER A 74 -4.66 5.02 -1.50
CA SER A 74 -5.83 5.64 -2.13
C SER A 74 -6.04 5.17 -3.57
N VAL A 75 -4.98 5.14 -4.39
CA VAL A 75 -5.05 4.68 -5.79
C VAL A 75 -5.36 3.20 -5.86
N SER A 76 -4.72 2.39 -5.00
CA SER A 76 -5.02 0.95 -4.93
C SER A 76 -6.47 0.69 -4.58
N THR A 77 -7.04 1.48 -3.67
CA THR A 77 -8.45 1.37 -3.29
C THR A 77 -9.38 1.59 -4.48
N ILE A 78 -9.09 2.57 -5.35
CA ILE A 78 -9.89 2.81 -6.56
C ILE A 78 -9.86 1.58 -7.48
N VAL A 79 -8.68 1.02 -7.71
CA VAL A 79 -8.50 -0.17 -8.55
C VAL A 79 -9.23 -1.36 -7.96
N LEU A 80 -9.10 -1.61 -6.66
CA LEU A 80 -9.77 -2.73 -5.99
C LEU A 80 -11.30 -2.54 -5.97
N LEU A 81 -11.82 -1.32 -5.79
CA LEU A 81 -13.25 -1.03 -5.95
C LEU A 81 -13.74 -1.34 -7.36
N TYR A 82 -12.96 -0.97 -8.38
CA TYR A 82 -13.30 -1.23 -9.77
C TYR A 82 -13.35 -2.74 -10.06
N LEU A 83 -12.32 -3.48 -9.64
CA LEU A 83 -12.27 -4.93 -9.80
C LEU A 83 -13.36 -5.64 -9.00
N ALA A 84 -13.65 -5.19 -7.78
CA ALA A 84 -14.75 -5.74 -6.96
C ALA A 84 -16.11 -5.60 -7.66
N GLY A 85 -16.35 -4.48 -8.36
CA GLY A 85 -17.60 -4.24 -9.09
C GLY A 85 -17.87 -5.20 -10.26
N SER A 86 -16.85 -5.92 -10.73
CA SER A 86 -17.01 -6.94 -11.79
C SER A 86 -17.71 -8.22 -11.32
N SER A 87 -17.76 -8.47 -10.00
CA SER A 87 -18.36 -9.69 -9.46
C SER A 87 -19.89 -9.65 -9.59
N ALA A 88 -20.44 -10.63 -10.33
CA ALA A 88 -21.86 -10.69 -10.66
C ALA A 88 -22.79 -10.85 -9.45
N GLU A 89 -22.37 -11.60 -8.43
CA GLU A 89 -23.21 -11.94 -7.28
C GLU A 89 -22.90 -11.06 -6.05
N TYR A 90 -21.62 -10.69 -5.84
CA TYR A 90 -21.16 -10.04 -4.61
C TYR A 90 -20.52 -8.66 -4.82
N GLY A 91 -20.54 -8.11 -6.05
CA GLY A 91 -19.76 -6.92 -6.38
C GLY A 91 -20.04 -5.70 -5.50
N ALA A 92 -21.32 -5.40 -5.24
CA ALA A 92 -21.69 -4.28 -4.38
C ALA A 92 -21.21 -4.47 -2.93
N ILE A 93 -21.33 -5.68 -2.38
CA ILE A 93 -20.90 -6.01 -1.02
C ILE A 93 -19.38 -5.88 -0.90
N LEU A 94 -18.63 -6.41 -1.87
CA LEU A 94 -17.17 -6.30 -1.90
C LEU A 94 -16.72 -4.83 -2.00
N GLN A 95 -17.39 -4.02 -2.82
CA GLN A 95 -17.11 -2.59 -2.92
C GLN A 95 -17.36 -1.86 -1.59
N VAL A 96 -18.46 -2.18 -0.89
CA VAL A 96 -18.75 -1.61 0.44
C VAL A 96 -17.67 -2.01 1.45
N VAL A 97 -17.26 -3.28 1.47
CA VAL A 97 -16.18 -3.75 2.36
C VAL A 97 -14.88 -2.99 2.11
N ILE A 98 -14.48 -2.84 0.85
CA ILE A 98 -13.27 -2.08 0.48
C ILE A 98 -13.40 -0.61 0.88
N ALA A 99 -14.56 0.02 0.68
CA ALA A 99 -14.81 1.41 1.07
C ALA A 99 -14.72 1.61 2.60
N VAL A 100 -15.25 0.66 3.38
CA VAL A 100 -15.15 0.67 4.85
C VAL A 100 -13.69 0.50 5.29
N LEU A 101 -12.94 -0.44 4.70
CA LEU A 101 -11.51 -0.60 4.98
C LEU A 101 -10.73 0.67 4.67
N TYR A 102 -11.06 1.36 3.58
CA TYR A 102 -10.44 2.64 3.25
C TYR A 102 -10.82 3.78 4.19
N ALA A 103 -12.08 3.84 4.66
CA ALA A 103 -12.48 4.78 5.71
C ALA A 103 -11.69 4.52 7.01
N LEU A 104 -11.52 3.25 7.41
CA LEU A 104 -10.68 2.86 8.54
C LEU A 104 -9.21 3.25 8.34
N TRP A 105 -8.68 3.10 7.13
CA TRP A 105 -7.35 3.60 6.78
C TRP A 105 -7.22 5.10 7.07
N LEU A 106 -8.13 5.92 6.54
CA LEU A 106 -8.08 7.37 6.68
C LEU A 106 -8.28 7.85 8.12
N ILE A 107 -9.17 7.21 8.87
CA ILE A 107 -9.58 7.66 10.21
C ILE A 107 -8.67 7.09 11.31
N VAL A 108 -8.25 5.83 11.20
CA VAL A 108 -7.59 5.11 12.29
C VAL A 108 -6.10 4.94 12.05
N VAL A 109 -5.71 4.49 10.85
CA VAL A 109 -4.33 4.05 10.56
C VAL A 109 -3.46 5.25 10.18
N LYS A 110 -3.88 6.02 9.18
CA LYS A 110 -3.15 7.14 8.60
C LYS A 110 -2.74 8.22 9.62
N PRO A 111 -3.59 8.65 10.58
CA PRO A 111 -3.22 9.73 11.49
C PRO A 111 -2.17 9.34 12.54
N ARG A 112 -1.79 8.06 12.61
CA ARG A 112 -0.82 7.56 13.58
C ARG A 112 0.59 7.80 13.10
N SER A 113 1.48 8.22 14.00
CA SER A 113 2.86 8.60 13.67
C SER A 113 3.93 7.90 14.51
N THR A 114 3.56 6.93 15.35
CA THR A 114 4.58 6.12 16.05
C THR A 114 5.23 5.17 15.05
N GLU A 115 6.51 4.84 15.25
CA GLU A 115 7.28 3.94 14.39
C GLU A 115 6.53 2.66 13.97
N ARG A 116 5.90 1.96 14.93
CA ARG A 116 5.13 0.73 14.64
C ARG A 116 3.98 0.97 13.66
N TRP A 117 3.25 2.06 13.81
CA TRP A 117 2.14 2.44 12.92
C TRP A 117 2.65 2.83 11.53
N ILE A 118 3.82 3.46 11.46
CA ILE A 118 4.48 3.83 10.19
C ILE A 118 4.92 2.58 9.42
N VAL A 119 5.44 1.56 10.11
CA VAL A 119 5.71 0.24 9.52
C VAL A 119 4.43 -0.40 8.99
N TYR A 120 3.31 -0.33 9.73
CA TYR A 120 2.02 -0.84 9.24
C TYR A 120 1.48 -0.04 8.04
N GLN A 121 1.66 1.27 8.01
CA GLN A 121 1.27 2.11 6.87
C GLN A 121 2.08 1.74 5.63
N ALA A 122 3.40 1.63 5.76
CA ALA A 122 4.29 1.22 4.68
C ALA A 122 3.99 -0.20 4.17
N GLY A 123 3.79 -1.16 5.07
CA GLY A 123 3.45 -2.54 4.71
C GLY A 123 2.09 -2.65 3.99
N THR A 124 1.08 -1.93 4.49
CA THR A 124 -0.25 -1.87 3.85
C THR A 124 -0.16 -1.26 2.46
N SER A 125 0.58 -0.16 2.32
CA SER A 125 0.81 0.50 1.05
C SER A 125 1.56 -0.38 0.06
N LEU A 126 2.59 -1.09 0.52
CA LEU A 126 3.37 -2.04 -0.28
C LEU A 126 2.49 -3.18 -0.80
N PHE A 127 1.69 -3.79 0.07
CA PHE A 127 0.83 -4.91 -0.29
C PHE A 127 -0.33 -4.49 -1.21
N LEU A 128 -1.10 -3.47 -0.83
CA LEU A 128 -2.24 -3.01 -1.63
C LEU A 128 -1.78 -2.41 -2.97
N GLY A 129 -0.66 -1.67 -2.96
CA GLY A 129 -0.01 -1.14 -4.15
C GLY A 129 0.40 -2.23 -5.13
N ALA A 130 1.12 -3.24 -4.64
CA ALA A 130 1.50 -4.39 -5.46
C ALA A 130 0.26 -5.14 -5.98
N TRP A 131 -0.77 -5.35 -5.15
CA TRP A 131 -2.01 -6.01 -5.58
C TRP A 131 -2.68 -5.24 -6.72
N ALA A 132 -2.96 -3.95 -6.53
CA ALA A 132 -3.63 -3.14 -7.54
C ALA A 132 -2.85 -3.05 -8.85
N ILE A 133 -1.54 -2.79 -8.78
CA ILE A 133 -0.70 -2.65 -9.98
C ILE A 133 -0.59 -3.99 -10.73
N MET A 134 -0.36 -5.09 -10.01
CA MET A 134 -0.23 -6.40 -10.64
C MET A 134 -1.57 -6.92 -11.18
N ALA A 135 -2.69 -6.59 -10.54
CA ALA A 135 -4.01 -6.92 -11.07
C ALA A 135 -4.34 -6.18 -12.37
N LEU A 136 -3.77 -4.99 -12.60
CA LEU A 136 -3.91 -4.24 -13.86
C LEU A 136 -2.79 -4.51 -14.86
N SER A 137 -1.78 -5.31 -14.51
CA SER A 137 -0.57 -5.48 -15.30
C SER A 137 -0.82 -5.94 -16.73
N TYR A 138 -1.86 -6.75 -16.97
CA TYR A 138 -2.25 -7.22 -18.31
C TYR A 138 -2.72 -6.09 -19.25
N THR A 139 -3.14 -4.95 -18.70
CA THR A 139 -3.56 -3.76 -19.47
C THR A 139 -2.47 -2.69 -19.59
N LEU A 140 -1.44 -2.77 -18.75
CA LEU A 140 -0.40 -1.77 -18.63
C LEU A 140 0.85 -2.21 -19.38
N PRO A 141 1.56 -1.30 -20.07
CA PRO A 141 2.88 -1.60 -20.60
C PRO A 141 3.83 -2.04 -19.47
N GLN A 142 4.66 -3.05 -19.72
CA GLN A 142 5.63 -3.58 -18.76
C GLN A 142 6.41 -2.49 -18.03
N ILE A 143 6.94 -1.50 -18.77
CA ILE A 143 7.71 -0.40 -18.19
C ILE A 143 6.90 0.43 -17.19
N VAL A 144 5.60 0.64 -17.46
CA VAL A 144 4.69 1.38 -16.56
C VAL A 144 4.43 0.58 -15.29
N THR A 145 4.20 -0.74 -15.41
CA THR A 145 3.99 -1.63 -14.26
C THR A 145 5.22 -1.66 -13.36
N VAL A 146 6.40 -1.91 -13.92
CA VAL A 146 7.67 -2.02 -13.18
C VAL A 146 8.02 -0.70 -12.51
N LEU A 147 7.91 0.44 -13.21
CA LEU A 147 8.17 1.76 -12.63
C LEU A 147 7.17 2.13 -11.54
N SER A 148 5.89 1.78 -11.70
CA SER A 148 4.87 2.03 -10.68
C SER A 148 5.15 1.25 -9.40
N VAL A 149 5.55 -0.02 -9.53
CA VAL A 149 5.97 -0.83 -8.39
C VAL A 149 7.25 -0.27 -7.75
N PHE A 150 8.25 0.12 -8.55
CA PHE A 150 9.48 0.74 -8.04
C PHE A 150 9.19 1.97 -7.18
N VAL A 151 8.40 2.93 -7.70
CA VAL A 151 8.07 4.19 -7.02
C VAL A 151 7.32 3.94 -5.73
N MET A 152 6.34 3.04 -5.76
CA MET A 152 5.55 2.65 -4.60
C MET A 152 6.40 1.95 -3.51
N ALA A 153 7.27 1.01 -3.91
CA ALA A 153 8.15 0.30 -2.98
C ALA A 153 9.24 1.20 -2.39
N TYR A 154 9.83 2.08 -3.20
CA TYR A 154 10.73 3.14 -2.73
C TYR A 154 10.05 4.01 -1.67
N GLY A 155 8.81 4.43 -1.96
CA GLY A 155 8.01 5.23 -1.04
C GLY A 155 7.76 4.54 0.31
N ALA A 156 7.35 3.27 0.27
CA ALA A 156 7.12 2.46 1.46
C ALA A 156 8.39 2.29 2.30
N ALA A 157 9.52 1.93 1.69
CA ALA A 157 10.79 1.77 2.41
C ALA A 157 11.27 3.10 3.00
N ARG A 158 11.28 4.18 2.21
CA ARG A 158 11.70 5.50 2.68
C ARG A 158 10.85 5.98 3.85
N HIS A 159 9.54 5.71 3.84
CA HIS A 159 8.64 6.08 4.92
C HIS A 159 9.04 5.47 6.27
N VAL A 160 9.56 4.24 6.26
CA VAL A 160 10.07 3.56 7.46
C VAL A 160 11.47 4.06 7.83
N LEU A 161 12.38 4.13 6.86
CA LEU A 161 13.79 4.45 7.11
C LEU A 161 13.99 5.89 7.64
N VAL A 162 13.19 6.86 7.16
CA VAL A 162 13.24 8.24 7.65
C VAL A 162 12.86 8.32 9.14
N VAL A 163 11.89 7.54 9.58
CA VAL A 163 11.41 7.55 10.97
C VAL A 163 12.34 6.81 11.91
N ARG A 164 13.14 5.88 11.36
CA ARG A 164 14.22 5.22 12.08
C ARG A 164 15.54 6.00 12.03
N GLU A 165 15.52 7.23 11.54
CA GLU A 165 16.66 8.14 11.51
C GLU A 165 17.89 7.54 10.79
N GLU A 166 17.66 6.74 9.75
CA GLU A 166 18.74 6.20 8.92
C GLU A 166 19.56 7.32 8.27
N ASP A 167 20.88 7.11 8.15
CA ASP A 167 21.80 8.08 7.58
C ASP A 167 21.50 8.34 6.09
N GLN A 168 21.19 7.26 5.35
CA GLN A 168 20.97 7.30 3.90
C GLN A 168 19.64 6.64 3.51
N PRO A 169 18.50 7.18 3.97
CA PRO A 169 17.21 6.52 3.83
C PRO A 169 16.79 6.44 2.36
N SER A 170 17.18 7.42 1.54
CA SER A 170 16.90 7.44 0.11
C SER A 170 17.69 6.36 -0.66
N LEU A 171 18.95 6.10 -0.29
CA LEU A 171 19.76 5.09 -0.98
C LEU A 171 19.23 3.68 -0.69
N LEU A 172 19.01 3.36 0.59
CA LEU A 172 18.45 2.08 0.98
C LEU A 172 17.04 1.86 0.43
N ALA A 173 16.20 2.90 0.41
CA ALA A 173 14.89 2.83 -0.22
C ALA A 173 14.97 2.59 -1.73
N MET A 174 15.97 3.14 -2.41
CA MET A 174 16.19 2.92 -3.85
C MET A 174 16.61 1.48 -4.13
N VAL A 175 17.52 0.92 -3.33
CA VAL A 175 17.92 -0.49 -3.41
C VAL A 175 16.72 -1.40 -3.18
N PHE A 176 15.93 -1.13 -2.14
CA PHE A 176 14.71 -1.90 -1.87
C PHE A 176 13.69 -1.77 -3.01
N GLY A 177 13.43 -0.55 -3.48
CA GLY A 177 12.51 -0.29 -4.59
C GLY A 177 12.93 -1.05 -5.85
N LEU A 178 14.22 -1.04 -6.20
CA LEU A 178 14.76 -1.76 -7.34
C LEU A 178 14.57 -3.27 -7.17
N PHE A 179 14.90 -3.82 -6.00
CA PHE A 179 14.70 -5.24 -5.71
C PHE A 179 13.24 -5.68 -5.87
N ILE A 180 12.29 -4.89 -5.37
CA ILE A 180 10.85 -5.16 -5.54
C ILE A 180 10.41 -5.00 -7.00
N ALA A 181 10.99 -4.06 -7.75
CA ALA A 181 10.71 -3.87 -9.16
C ALA A 181 11.15 -5.06 -10.02
N GLU A 182 12.28 -5.69 -9.72
CA GLU A 182 12.72 -6.93 -10.37
C GLU A 182 11.74 -8.08 -10.12
N ILE A 183 11.22 -8.21 -8.89
CA ILE A 183 10.17 -9.20 -8.58
C ILE A 183 8.93 -8.94 -9.44
N ALA A 184 8.51 -7.67 -9.56
CA ALA A 184 7.37 -7.31 -10.40
C ALA A 184 7.63 -7.54 -11.89
N TRP A 185 8.85 -7.33 -12.38
CA TRP A 185 9.22 -7.63 -13.77
C TRP A 185 9.11 -9.12 -14.07
N VAL A 186 9.69 -9.98 -13.23
CA VAL A 186 9.55 -11.44 -13.37
C VAL A 186 8.08 -11.84 -13.30
N SER A 187 7.35 -11.29 -12.33
CA SER A 187 5.93 -11.59 -12.13
C SER A 187 5.04 -11.06 -13.24
N TYR A 188 5.46 -10.05 -14.00
CA TYR A 188 4.72 -9.55 -15.17
C TYR A 188 4.67 -10.61 -16.27
N HIS A 189 5.79 -11.30 -16.50
CA HIS A 189 5.87 -12.40 -17.47
C HIS A 189 5.31 -13.72 -16.93
N TRP A 190 5.26 -13.88 -15.61
CA TRP A 190 4.72 -15.06 -14.94
C TRP A 190 3.58 -14.68 -13.99
N THR A 191 2.53 -14.06 -14.55
CA THR A 191 1.43 -13.53 -13.76
C THR A 191 0.55 -14.67 -13.25
N VAL A 192 0.57 -14.89 -11.94
CA VAL A 192 -0.33 -15.82 -11.25
C VAL A 192 -1.23 -15.02 -10.30
N ALA A 193 -2.53 -15.31 -10.34
CA ALA A 193 -3.49 -14.69 -9.44
C ALA A 193 -4.48 -15.72 -8.89
N TYR A 194 -4.82 -15.57 -7.61
CA TYR A 194 -5.71 -16.45 -6.89
C TYR A 194 -7.08 -15.80 -6.77
N GLY A 195 -8.08 -16.41 -7.39
CA GLY A 195 -9.47 -15.99 -7.31
C GLY A 195 -10.33 -17.04 -6.62
N ALA A 196 -11.48 -16.61 -6.12
CA ALA A 196 -12.63 -17.47 -5.84
C ALA A 196 -13.78 -17.00 -6.74
N THR A 197 -14.71 -17.88 -7.09
CA THR A 197 -15.89 -17.53 -7.91
C THR A 197 -16.66 -16.33 -7.34
N VAL A 198 -16.76 -16.26 -6.01
CA VAL A 198 -17.37 -15.16 -5.24
C VAL A 198 -16.68 -13.80 -5.47
N LEU A 199 -15.36 -13.80 -5.75
CA LEU A 199 -14.55 -12.58 -5.86
C LEU A 199 -14.54 -11.95 -7.27
N GLY A 200 -15.08 -12.61 -8.30
CA GLY A 200 -15.03 -12.09 -9.67
C GLY A 200 -13.60 -11.79 -10.14
N ASP A 201 -13.37 -10.60 -10.72
CA ASP A 201 -12.04 -10.16 -11.16
C ASP A 201 -11.15 -9.63 -10.02
N LEU A 202 -11.64 -9.60 -8.77
CA LEU A 202 -10.86 -9.26 -7.58
C LEU A 202 -9.94 -10.44 -7.18
N LYS A 203 -9.08 -10.87 -8.10
CA LYS A 203 -8.11 -11.93 -7.88
C LYS A 203 -6.89 -11.36 -7.14
N LEU A 204 -6.41 -12.09 -6.13
CA LEU A 204 -5.21 -11.74 -5.38
C LEU A 204 -3.96 -12.17 -6.15
N SER A 205 -3.17 -11.21 -6.62
CA SER A 205 -1.93 -11.52 -7.33
C SER A 205 -0.91 -12.21 -6.41
N GLN A 206 -0.30 -13.30 -6.89
CA GLN A 206 0.79 -14.00 -6.20
C GLN A 206 1.95 -13.03 -5.94
N ALA A 207 2.25 -12.13 -6.87
CA ALA A 207 3.29 -11.12 -6.73
C ALA A 207 3.04 -10.19 -5.53
N ALA A 208 1.77 -9.81 -5.26
CA ALA A 208 1.44 -8.98 -4.11
C ALA A 208 1.73 -9.70 -2.79
N ILE A 209 1.46 -11.00 -2.71
CA ILE A 209 1.79 -11.83 -1.54
C ILE A 209 3.30 -11.91 -1.36
N ILE A 210 4.03 -12.23 -2.43
CA ILE A 210 5.51 -12.32 -2.41
C ILE A 210 6.12 -10.99 -1.98
N ILE A 211 5.72 -9.87 -2.59
CA ILE A 211 6.22 -8.53 -2.29
C ILE A 211 5.90 -8.15 -0.82
N GLY A 212 4.70 -8.47 -0.33
CA GLY A 212 4.34 -8.25 1.08
C GLY A 212 5.21 -9.06 2.05
N LEU A 213 5.46 -10.34 1.75
CA LEU A 213 6.33 -11.21 2.55
C LEU A 213 7.79 -10.77 2.52
N VAL A 214 8.28 -10.34 1.36
CA VAL A 214 9.62 -9.77 1.20
C VAL A 214 9.75 -8.47 1.99
N GLY A 215 8.75 -7.59 1.94
CA GLY A 215 8.73 -6.37 2.75
C GLY A 215 8.75 -6.67 4.26
N PHE A 216 7.98 -7.67 4.70
CA PHE A 216 8.02 -8.18 6.07
C PHE A 216 9.41 -8.73 6.44
N LEU A 217 10.02 -9.54 5.58
CA LEU A 217 11.35 -10.07 5.82
C LEU A 217 12.39 -8.95 5.92
N ALA A 218 12.34 -7.99 4.99
CA ALA A 218 13.26 -6.87 4.95
C ALA A 218 13.23 -6.07 6.25
N ILE A 219 12.05 -5.73 6.78
CA ILE A 219 11.96 -4.99 8.05
C ILE A 219 12.45 -5.82 9.25
N ARG A 220 12.24 -7.15 9.24
CA ARG A 220 12.74 -8.04 10.30
C ARG A 220 14.27 -8.12 10.27
N LEU A 221 14.86 -8.38 9.11
CA LEU A 221 16.32 -8.45 8.94
C LEU A 221 16.99 -7.12 9.28
N TYR A 222 16.43 -6.02 8.80
CA TYR A 222 16.91 -4.68 9.14
C TYR A 222 16.85 -4.43 10.66
N SER A 223 15.76 -4.81 11.33
CA SER A 223 15.63 -4.61 12.79
C SER A 223 16.64 -5.45 13.58
N VAL A 224 16.95 -6.67 13.11
CA VAL A 224 18.01 -7.51 13.71
C VAL A 224 19.37 -6.86 13.50
N ALA A 225 19.67 -6.39 12.29
CA ALA A 225 20.94 -5.75 11.96
C ALA A 225 21.20 -4.50 12.81
N VAL A 226 20.22 -3.60 12.91
CA VAL A 226 20.33 -2.37 13.72
C VAL A 226 20.45 -2.67 15.21
N SER A 227 19.83 -3.76 15.69
CA SER A 227 19.99 -4.18 17.10
C SER A 227 21.36 -4.78 17.44
N GLY A 228 22.28 -4.89 16.47
CA GLY A 228 23.60 -5.50 16.65
C GLY A 228 23.57 -7.03 16.80
N LYS A 229 22.39 -7.66 16.65
CA LYS A 229 22.24 -9.11 16.70
C LYS A 229 22.78 -9.74 15.42
N SER A 230 23.31 -10.96 15.54
CA SER A 230 23.75 -11.73 14.39
C SER A 230 22.57 -12.06 13.46
N LEU A 231 22.78 -11.98 12.14
CA LEU A 231 21.83 -12.47 11.13
C LEU A 231 21.64 -13.99 11.17
N ARG A 232 22.49 -14.72 11.91
CA ARG A 232 22.31 -16.16 12.20
C ARG A 232 21.40 -16.42 13.41
N SER A 233 20.92 -15.38 14.07
CA SER A 233 19.98 -15.53 15.18
C SER A 233 18.63 -16.07 14.72
N VAL A 234 17.92 -16.75 15.62
CA VAL A 234 16.56 -17.24 15.37
C VAL A 234 15.62 -16.10 14.95
N ASP A 235 15.86 -14.88 15.45
CA ASP A 235 15.09 -13.67 15.11
C ASP A 235 15.16 -13.28 13.63
N ALA A 236 16.22 -13.68 12.92
CA ALA A 236 16.41 -13.48 11.49
C ALA A 236 16.10 -14.75 10.67
N VAL A 237 16.58 -15.91 11.13
CA VAL A 237 16.44 -17.17 10.41
C VAL A 237 14.99 -17.64 10.36
N ALA A 238 14.23 -17.56 11.45
CA ALA A 238 12.85 -18.05 11.47
C ALA A 238 11.92 -17.28 10.50
N PRO A 239 11.92 -15.93 10.46
CA PRO A 239 11.19 -15.19 9.43
C PRO A 239 11.66 -15.51 8.01
N ALA A 240 12.97 -15.68 7.79
CA ALA A 240 13.51 -16.00 6.46
C ALA A 240 13.05 -17.38 5.97
N VAL A 241 13.10 -18.39 6.83
CA VAL A 241 12.61 -19.75 6.53
C VAL A 241 11.10 -19.72 6.29
N PHE A 242 10.32 -19.03 7.13
CA PHE A 242 8.88 -18.90 6.93
C PHE A 242 8.55 -18.28 5.56
N VAL A 243 9.16 -17.14 5.23
CA VAL A 243 8.94 -16.46 3.94
C VAL A 243 9.39 -17.33 2.78
N GLY A 244 10.57 -17.96 2.87
CA GLY A 244 11.08 -18.86 1.84
C GLY A 244 10.18 -20.06 1.59
N LEU A 245 9.66 -20.70 2.65
CA LEU A 245 8.73 -21.82 2.54
C LEU A 245 7.41 -21.41 1.90
N VAL A 246 6.83 -20.27 2.30
CA VAL A 246 5.58 -19.79 1.70
C VAL A 246 5.77 -19.46 0.22
N ILE A 247 6.84 -18.75 -0.15
CA ILE A 247 7.15 -18.45 -1.56
C ILE A 247 7.35 -19.74 -2.35
N MET A 248 8.07 -20.71 -1.80
CA MET A 248 8.29 -22.02 -2.43
C MET A 248 6.96 -22.77 -2.63
N VAL A 249 6.07 -22.79 -1.63
CA VAL A 249 4.76 -23.44 -1.76
C VAL A 249 3.92 -22.77 -2.85
N LEU A 250 3.89 -21.44 -2.89
CA LEU A 250 3.18 -20.69 -3.93
C LEU A 250 3.75 -20.99 -5.33
N ALA A 251 5.08 -21.00 -5.46
CA ALA A 251 5.77 -21.21 -6.73
C ALA A 251 5.70 -22.65 -7.24
N LEU A 252 5.62 -23.67 -6.38
CA LEU A 252 5.64 -25.08 -6.79
C LEU A 252 4.23 -25.69 -6.91
N PHE A 253 3.33 -25.38 -5.99
CA PHE A 253 2.02 -26.04 -5.93
C PHE A 253 0.90 -25.21 -6.54
N PHE A 254 0.99 -23.88 -6.41
CA PHE A 254 -0.08 -22.98 -6.85
C PHE A 254 0.17 -22.38 -8.24
N SER A 255 1.40 -22.47 -8.77
CA SER A 255 1.72 -22.08 -10.15
C SER A 255 1.20 -23.05 -11.21
N ALA A 256 0.94 -24.31 -10.84
CA ALA A 256 0.49 -25.35 -11.76
C ALA A 256 -1.06 -25.44 -11.90
N GLY A 257 -1.81 -24.83 -10.98
CA GLY A 257 -3.28 -24.94 -10.92
C GLY A 257 -4.07 -23.62 -11.01
N ALA A 258 -3.41 -22.48 -10.90
CA ALA A 258 -4.04 -21.17 -11.07
C ALA A 258 -3.98 -20.78 -12.55
N GLY A 259 -5.14 -20.50 -13.16
CA GLY A 259 -5.21 -20.06 -14.54
C GLY A 259 -4.28 -18.89 -14.80
N ILE A 260 -3.30 -19.11 -15.68
CA ILE A 260 -2.49 -18.06 -16.29
C ILE A 260 -3.50 -17.09 -16.90
N ILE A 261 -3.48 -15.82 -16.46
CA ILE A 261 -4.30 -14.75 -17.06
C ILE A 261 -3.70 -14.40 -18.41
#